data_AF-K0SWX4-F1
#
_entry.id   AF-K0SWX4-F1
#
_cell.length_a   1.000
_cell.length_b   1.000
_cell.length_c   1.000
_cell.angle_alpha   90.00
_cell.angle_beta   90.00
_cell.angle_gamma   90.00
#
_symmetry.space_group_name_H-M   'P 1'
#
loop_
_entity.id
_entity.type
_entity.pdbx_description
1 polymer ?
#
loop_
_entity_poly.entity_id
_entity_poly.type
_entity_poly.pdbx_seq_one_letter_code
_entity_poly.pdbx_strand_id
1 'polypeptide(L)'
;MSLVSVAEQGLSFIQSIGNKNHYLLHSSMTIEMDLDGLPAEESCTNDRLGTLALIKLASNTHGWDNGQQLFDIPIESLDYGSGLLTFTTPSAEELQIIPAFYHLFYIDCKGKPAKAESVRFDNNVLTLRGRAAPPSQ
;
A
#
# COMPACT_ATOMS: atom_id res chain seq x y z
N MET A 1 4.65 7.83 -8.08
CA MET A 1 3.82 7.37 -6.95
C MET A 1 4.64 7.52 -5.68
N SER A 2 4.09 8.21 -4.69
CA SER A 2 4.64 8.33 -3.35
C SER A 2 3.51 8.39 -2.34
N LEU A 3 3.68 7.79 -1.16
CA LEU A 3 2.70 7.83 -0.09
C LEU A 3 2.98 9.01 0.86
N VAL A 4 1.92 9.69 1.29
CA VAL A 4 1.92 10.81 2.24
C VAL A 4 0.84 10.55 3.29
N SER A 5 1.21 10.40 4.57
CA SER A 5 0.19 10.17 5.61
C SER A 5 -0.39 11.46 6.15
N VAL A 6 -1.68 11.43 6.47
CA VAL A 6 -2.27 12.34 7.47
C VAL A 6 -1.87 11.79 8.84
N ALA A 7 -0.95 12.48 9.52
CA ALA A 7 -0.23 11.91 10.67
C ALA A 7 -1.12 11.51 11.86
N GLU A 8 -1.04 10.26 12.30
CA GLU A 8 -1.43 9.85 13.66
C GLU A 8 -0.26 10.07 14.64
N GLN A 9 -0.55 10.57 15.85
CA GLN A 9 0.48 10.97 16.81
C GLN A 9 1.38 9.78 17.20
N GLY A 10 2.70 9.90 16.98
CA GLY A 10 3.71 8.94 17.41
C GLY A 10 4.02 7.79 16.45
N LEU A 11 3.34 7.71 15.30
CA LEU A 11 3.59 6.71 14.26
C LEU A 11 4.67 7.18 13.26
N SER A 12 5.70 6.37 13.03
CA SER A 12 6.65 6.58 11.93
C SER A 12 6.13 5.93 10.66
N PHE A 13 5.26 6.64 9.93
CA PHE A 13 4.68 6.16 8.67
C PHE A 13 5.71 5.85 7.59
N ILE A 14 6.74 6.70 7.46
CA ILE A 14 7.80 6.55 6.46
C ILE A 14 9.16 6.43 7.12
N GLN A 15 10.00 5.54 6.60
CA GLN A 15 11.40 5.44 7.02
C GLN A 15 12.30 5.12 5.84
N SER A 16 13.42 5.84 5.72
CA SER A 16 14.46 5.55 4.73
C SER A 16 15.42 4.49 5.27
N ILE A 17 15.54 3.36 4.58
CA ILE A 17 16.47 2.27 4.89
C ILE A 17 17.26 1.98 3.60
N GLY A 18 18.58 2.15 3.63
CA GLY A 18 19.43 1.88 2.46
C GLY A 18 19.05 2.69 1.22
N ASN A 19 18.76 4.00 1.40
CA ASN A 19 18.33 4.94 0.35
C ASN A 19 16.98 4.59 -0.30
N LYS A 20 16.16 3.75 0.33
CA LYS A 20 14.80 3.45 -0.12
C LYS A 20 13.81 3.82 0.97
N ASN A 21 12.71 4.44 0.58
CA ASN A 21 11.60 4.68 1.47
C ASN A 21 10.83 3.37 1.69
N HIS A 22 10.50 3.11 2.95
CA HIS A 22 9.61 2.06 3.38
C HIS A 22 8.45 2.70 4.12
N TYR A 23 7.26 2.14 3.92
CA TYR A 23 6.04 2.67 4.49
C TYR A 23 5.41 1.67 5.45
N LEU A 24 4.84 2.17 6.55
CA LEU A 24 4.18 1.40 7.58
C LEU A 24 2.69 1.74 7.57
N LEU A 25 1.87 0.75 7.27
CA LEU A 25 0.43 0.86 7.24
C LEU A 25 -0.17 0.19 8.47
N HIS A 26 -1.13 0.85 9.07
CA HIS A 26 -1.99 0.31 10.13
C HIS A 26 -3.37 0.03 9.55
N SER A 27 -4.19 -0.71 10.29
CA SER A 27 -5.61 -0.90 9.97
C SER A 27 -6.39 0.39 10.12
N SER A 28 -7.35 0.60 9.22
CA SER A 28 -8.26 1.75 9.28
C SER A 28 -7.53 3.11 9.30
N MET A 29 -6.35 3.16 8.67
CA MET A 29 -5.52 4.34 8.57
C MET A 29 -5.82 5.06 7.25
N THR A 30 -6.18 6.33 7.32
CA THR A 30 -6.36 7.18 6.14
C THR A 30 -5.02 7.69 5.64
N ILE A 31 -4.80 7.57 4.33
CA ILE A 31 -3.54 7.85 3.66
C ILE A 31 -3.81 8.66 2.41
N GLU A 32 -2.95 9.64 2.17
CA GLU A 32 -2.87 10.35 0.90
C GLU A 32 -1.73 9.76 0.05
N MET A 33 -1.87 9.79 -1.26
CA MET A 33 -0.91 9.24 -2.20
C MET A 33 -0.80 10.17 -3.40
N ASP A 34 0.41 10.62 -3.68
CA ASP A 34 0.71 11.33 -4.91
C ASP A 34 0.92 10.33 -6.04
N LEU A 35 0.11 10.45 -7.09
CA LEU A 35 0.22 9.68 -8.31
C LEU A 35 0.87 10.52 -9.41
N ASP A 36 1.69 9.87 -10.22
CA ASP A 36 2.30 10.47 -11.41
C ASP A 36 1.83 9.72 -12.66
N GLY A 37 1.68 10.45 -13.77
CA GLY A 37 1.41 9.84 -15.07
C GLY A 37 0.03 9.22 -15.21
N LEU A 38 -0.97 9.82 -14.56
CA LEU A 38 -2.37 9.46 -14.74
C LEU A 38 -2.80 9.63 -16.22
N PRO A 39 -3.72 8.78 -16.72
CA PRO A 39 -4.36 9.04 -17.99
C PRO A 39 -5.16 10.36 -17.92
N ALA A 40 -5.41 10.97 -19.08
CA ALA A 40 -6.26 12.15 -19.16
C ALA A 40 -7.66 11.85 -18.59
N GLU A 41 -8.21 12.77 -17.80
CA GLU A 41 -9.46 12.58 -17.05
C GLU A 41 -10.61 12.18 -17.97
N GLU A 42 -10.74 12.83 -19.13
CA GLU A 42 -11.74 12.55 -20.15
C GLU A 42 -11.66 11.15 -20.76
N SER A 43 -10.52 10.48 -20.59
CA SER A 43 -10.31 9.11 -21.09
C SER A 43 -10.72 8.03 -20.08
N CYS A 44 -11.07 8.45 -18.86
CA CYS A 44 -11.70 7.62 -17.84
C CYS A 44 -13.20 7.97 -17.80
N THR A 45 -14.08 6.98 -17.69
CA THR A 45 -15.48 7.25 -17.37
C THR A 45 -15.55 7.85 -15.98
N ASN A 46 -16.38 8.87 -15.76
CA ASN A 46 -16.49 9.66 -14.51
C ASN A 46 -16.57 8.81 -13.22
N ASP A 47 -17.01 7.56 -13.30
CA ASP A 47 -17.19 6.67 -12.14
C ASP A 47 -15.99 5.74 -11.89
N ARG A 48 -14.86 5.87 -12.61
CA ARG A 48 -13.69 4.99 -12.48
C ARG A 48 -12.44 5.76 -12.08
N LEU A 49 -12.20 5.85 -10.78
CA LEU A 49 -10.99 6.42 -10.18
C LEU A 49 -9.75 5.50 -10.30
N GLY A 50 -9.95 4.25 -10.73
CA GLY A 50 -8.96 3.18 -10.68
C GLY A 50 -9.24 2.23 -9.51
N THR A 51 -8.25 1.43 -9.13
CA THR A 51 -8.29 0.61 -7.91
C THR A 51 -6.92 0.56 -7.24
N LEU A 52 -6.90 0.40 -5.92
CA LEU A 52 -5.69 0.07 -5.18
C LEU A 52 -5.68 -1.42 -4.87
N ALA A 53 -4.58 -2.10 -5.20
CA ALA A 53 -4.39 -3.51 -4.88
C ALA A 53 -3.23 -3.67 -3.91
N LEU A 54 -3.49 -4.30 -2.76
CA LEU A 54 -2.49 -4.66 -1.77
C LEU A 54 -2.22 -6.17 -1.84
N ILE A 55 -1.01 -6.54 -2.25
CA ILE A 55 -0.63 -7.93 -2.51
C ILE A 55 0.44 -8.36 -1.52
N LYS A 56 0.18 -9.40 -0.74
CA LYS A 56 1.17 -9.98 0.19
C LYS A 56 2.32 -10.61 -0.60
N LEU A 57 3.55 -10.40 -0.16
CA LEU A 57 4.70 -11.04 -0.78
C LEU A 57 4.58 -12.57 -0.71
N ALA A 58 4.73 -13.19 -1.86
CA ALA A 58 4.63 -14.63 -2.02
C ALA A 58 5.79 -15.36 -1.33
N SER A 59 5.56 -16.62 -0.95
CA SER A 59 6.58 -17.52 -0.44
C SER A 59 6.32 -18.88 -1.05
N ASN A 60 7.09 -19.18 -2.09
CA ASN A 60 6.77 -20.26 -3.00
C ASN A 60 7.82 -21.36 -2.94
N THR A 61 7.36 -22.61 -2.89
CA THR A 61 8.22 -23.78 -2.94
C THR A 61 7.49 -24.92 -3.62
N HIS A 62 8.16 -25.66 -4.51
CA HIS A 62 7.60 -26.85 -5.18
C HIS A 62 6.23 -26.63 -5.85
N GLY A 63 6.01 -25.45 -6.44
CA GLY A 63 4.73 -25.10 -7.10
C GLY A 63 3.59 -24.75 -6.14
N TRP A 64 3.88 -24.64 -4.84
CA TRP A 64 2.94 -24.23 -3.81
C TRP A 64 3.21 -22.79 -3.35
N ASP A 65 2.17 -21.96 -3.33
CA ASP A 65 2.19 -20.60 -2.76
C ASP A 65 1.37 -20.59 -1.47
N ASN A 66 2.03 -20.39 -0.34
CA ASN A 66 1.40 -20.28 1.00
C ASN A 66 1.27 -18.83 1.47
N GLY A 67 1.71 -17.88 0.65
CA GLY A 67 2.01 -16.52 1.08
C GLY A 67 1.13 -15.46 0.45
N GLN A 68 0.79 -15.61 -0.83
CA GLN A 68 0.15 -14.54 -1.59
C GLN A 68 -1.33 -14.39 -1.23
N GLN A 69 -1.71 -13.16 -0.95
CA GLN A 69 -3.07 -12.72 -0.71
C GLN A 69 -3.24 -11.38 -1.41
N LEU A 70 -4.42 -11.14 -2.00
CA LEU A 70 -4.77 -9.89 -2.66
C LEU A 70 -5.93 -9.25 -1.92
N PHE A 71 -5.79 -7.96 -1.62
CA PHE A 71 -6.83 -7.13 -1.04
C PHE A 71 -7.06 -5.93 -1.93
N ASP A 72 -8.31 -5.74 -2.37
CA ASP A 72 -8.74 -4.53 -3.06
C ASP A 72 -9.04 -3.44 -2.01
N ILE A 73 -8.47 -2.26 -2.21
CA ILE A 73 -8.67 -1.10 -1.34
C ILE A 73 -9.48 -0.05 -2.11
N PRO A 74 -10.68 0.30 -1.62
CA PRO A 74 -11.49 1.35 -2.23
C PRO A 74 -10.76 2.69 -2.21
N ILE A 75 -10.84 3.42 -3.32
CA ILE A 75 -10.38 4.80 -3.43
C ILE A 75 -11.52 5.70 -2.99
N GLU A 76 -11.26 6.60 -2.04
CA GLU A 76 -12.25 7.53 -1.52
C GLU A 76 -12.35 8.77 -2.42
N SER A 77 -11.21 9.28 -2.86
CA SER A 77 -11.11 10.41 -3.77
C SER A 77 -9.83 10.35 -4.60
N LEU A 78 -9.88 10.95 -5.79
CA LEU A 78 -8.73 11.21 -6.65
C LEU A 78 -8.93 12.57 -7.31
N ASP A 79 -8.01 13.50 -7.06
CA ASP A 79 -7.90 14.74 -7.80
C ASP A 79 -6.97 14.51 -9.00
N TYR A 80 -7.54 14.44 -10.21
CA TYR A 80 -6.76 14.26 -11.45
C TYR A 80 -5.83 15.44 -11.75
N GLY A 81 -6.13 16.64 -11.27
CA GLY A 81 -5.33 17.84 -11.50
C GLY A 81 -4.04 17.87 -10.69
N SER A 82 -4.10 17.42 -9.43
CA SER A 82 -2.93 17.32 -8.55
C SER A 82 -2.29 15.92 -8.53
N GLY A 83 -3.02 14.88 -8.92
CA GLY A 83 -2.63 13.48 -8.76
C GLY A 83 -2.80 12.97 -7.33
N LEU A 84 -3.43 13.74 -6.44
CA LEU A 84 -3.61 13.37 -5.04
C LEU A 84 -4.78 12.40 -4.88
N LEU A 85 -4.48 11.22 -4.36
CA LEU A 85 -5.42 10.15 -4.07
C LEU A 85 -5.57 9.97 -2.56
N THR A 86 -6.79 9.75 -2.07
CA THR A 86 -7.05 9.41 -0.66
C THR A 86 -7.71 8.05 -0.53
N PHE A 87 -7.27 7.26 0.44
CA PHE A 87 -7.86 5.97 0.78
C PHE A 87 -7.68 5.64 2.26
N THR A 88 -8.54 4.77 2.77
CA THR A 88 -8.39 4.17 4.09
C THR A 88 -8.00 2.70 3.95
N THR A 89 -6.95 2.29 4.67
CA THR A 89 -6.55 0.88 4.70
C THR A 89 -7.64 0.02 5.35
N PRO A 90 -7.81 -1.24 4.89
CA PRO A 90 -8.81 -2.13 5.45
C PRO A 90 -8.57 -2.46 6.93
N SER A 91 -9.64 -2.91 7.60
CA SER A 91 -9.52 -3.53 8.92
C SER A 91 -8.79 -4.86 8.79
N ALA A 92 -7.62 -4.99 9.43
CA ALA A 92 -6.88 -6.26 9.42
C ALA A 92 -7.62 -7.40 10.12
N GLU A 93 -8.44 -7.09 11.12
CA GLU A 93 -9.24 -8.10 11.82
C GLU A 93 -10.35 -8.63 10.91
N GLU A 94 -11.06 -7.73 10.23
CA GLU A 94 -12.19 -8.09 9.34
C GLU A 94 -11.72 -8.89 8.12
N LEU A 95 -10.63 -8.46 7.48
CA LEU A 95 -10.09 -9.12 6.29
C LEU A 95 -9.00 -10.15 6.59
N GLN A 96 -8.73 -10.44 7.87
CA GLN A 96 -7.69 -11.37 8.32
C GLN A 96 -6.30 -11.08 7.70
N ILE A 97 -5.95 -9.80 7.60
CA ILE A 97 -4.66 -9.34 7.09
C ILE A 97 -3.61 -9.62 8.15
N ILE A 98 -2.63 -10.44 7.80
CA ILE A 98 -1.54 -10.81 8.71
C ILE A 98 -0.38 -9.81 8.66
N PRO A 99 0.35 -9.60 9.77
CA PRO A 99 1.52 -8.73 9.76
C PRO A 99 2.59 -9.21 8.78
N ALA A 100 2.88 -8.45 7.73
CA ALA A 100 3.83 -8.82 6.69
C ALA A 100 4.26 -7.62 5.83
N PHE A 101 5.14 -7.90 4.86
CA PHE A 101 5.42 -7.01 3.75
C PHE A 101 4.47 -7.29 2.58
N TYR A 102 4.03 -6.20 1.95
CA TYR A 102 3.09 -6.17 0.85
C TYR A 102 3.62 -5.26 -0.26
N HIS A 103 3.08 -5.47 -1.45
CA HIS A 103 3.17 -4.53 -2.56
C HIS A 103 1.83 -3.81 -2.72
N LEU A 104 1.88 -2.48 -2.71
CA LEU A 104 0.74 -1.63 -3.02
C LEU A 104 0.84 -1.15 -4.46
N PHE A 105 -0.21 -1.37 -5.23
CA PHE A 105 -0.33 -0.93 -6.61
C PHE A 105 -1.53 0.01 -6.76
N TYR A 106 -1.31 1.15 -7.40
CA TYR A 106 -2.41 1.86 -8.07
C TYR A 106 -2.58 1.27 -9.47
N ILE A 107 -3.82 0.94 -9.83
CA ILE A 107 -4.20 0.49 -11.17
C ILE A 107 -5.15 1.55 -11.72
N ASP A 108 -4.76 2.15 -12.84
CA ASP A 108 -5.55 3.24 -13.43
C ASP A 108 -6.89 2.75 -13.98
N CYS A 109 -7.74 3.69 -14.40
CA CYS A 109 -9.06 3.41 -14.97
C CYS A 109 -9.03 2.51 -16.23
N LYS A 110 -7.85 2.35 -16.86
CA LYS A 110 -7.61 1.51 -18.05
C LYS A 110 -6.99 0.16 -17.71
N GLY A 111 -6.76 -0.13 -16.43
CA GLY A 111 -6.18 -1.38 -15.96
C GLY A 111 -4.65 -1.42 -16.00
N LYS A 112 -3.97 -0.28 -16.20
CA LYS A 112 -2.51 -0.22 -16.18
C LYS A 112 -2.01 -0.04 -14.75
N PRO A 113 -1.21 -0.98 -14.20
CA PRO A 113 -0.62 -0.83 -12.89
C PRO A 113 0.54 0.17 -12.91
N ALA A 114 0.63 0.97 -11.85
CA ALA A 114 1.80 1.76 -11.51
C ALA A 114 2.93 0.85 -10.98
N LYS A 115 4.11 1.44 -10.77
CA LYS A 115 5.19 0.76 -10.05
C LYS A 115 4.74 0.49 -8.61
N ALA A 116 5.00 -0.72 -8.12
CA ALA A 116 4.64 -1.11 -6.77
C ALA A 116 5.45 -0.32 -5.72
N GLU A 117 4.77 0.10 -4.65
CA GLU A 117 5.42 0.55 -3.43
C GLU A 117 5.47 -0.58 -2.41
N SER A 118 6.61 -0.72 -1.72
CA SER A 118 6.78 -1.73 -0.69
C SER A 118 6.33 -1.19 0.66
N VAL A 119 5.35 -1.86 1.26
CA VAL A 119 4.74 -1.43 2.51
C VAL A 119 4.77 -2.57 3.53
N ARG A 120 4.87 -2.24 4.81
CA ARG A 120 4.63 -3.17 5.92
C ARG A 120 3.25 -2.89 6.47
N PHE A 121 2.41 -3.91 6.57
CA PHE A 121 1.12 -3.78 7.25
C PHE A 121 1.24 -4.44 8.63
N ASP A 122 1.13 -3.68 9.73
CA ASP A 122 1.29 -4.23 11.09
C ASP A 122 0.79 -3.26 12.17
N ASN A 123 -0.33 -3.58 12.83
CA ASN A 123 -0.90 -2.74 13.89
C ASN A 123 -0.04 -2.68 15.17
N ASN A 124 0.88 -3.63 15.37
CA ASN A 124 1.64 -3.77 16.62
C ASN A 124 2.98 -3.02 16.59
N VAL A 125 3.27 -2.30 15.51
CA VAL A 125 4.57 -1.67 15.29
C VAL A 125 4.37 -0.18 15.10
N LEU A 126 5.13 0.63 15.83
CA LEU A 126 5.08 2.10 15.69
C LEU A 126 6.20 2.65 14.81
N THR A 127 7.22 1.83 14.49
CA THR A 127 8.42 2.25 13.75
C THR A 127 8.97 1.14 12.86
N LEU A 128 9.49 1.49 11.68
CA LEU A 128 10.10 0.55 10.75
C LEU A 128 11.54 0.20 11.13
N ARG A 129 11.71 -0.63 12.15
CA ARG A 129 13.05 -1.10 12.52
C ARG A 129 13.55 -2.12 11.50
N GLY A 130 14.62 -1.78 10.77
CA GLY A 130 15.40 -2.74 10.02
C GLY A 130 16.08 -3.72 11.00
N ARG A 131 15.52 -4.91 11.18
CA ARG A 131 16.24 -6.04 11.78
C ARG A 131 15.97 -7.29 10.96
N ALA A 132 16.91 -7.62 10.08
CA ALA A 132 17.13 -9.02 9.72
C ALA A 132 18.07 -9.59 10.78
N ALA A 133 17.53 -9.96 11.95
CA ALA A 133 18.25 -10.83 12.87
C ALA A 133 17.72 -12.25 12.66
N PRO A 134 18.57 -13.24 12.33
CA PRO A 134 18.13 -14.63 12.35
C PRO A 134 17.60 -14.98 13.75
N PRO A 135 16.62 -15.90 13.87
CA PRO A 135 16.19 -16.37 15.19
C PRO A 135 17.43 -16.89 15.93
N SER A 136 17.64 -16.39 17.15
CA SER A 136 18.63 -16.98 18.06
C SER A 136 18.25 -18.44 18.28
N GLN A 137 19.16 -19.35 17.94
CA GLN A 137 19.04 -20.77 18.26
C GLN A 137 19.01 -21.00 19.77
#